data_AF-A0A1M6BA23-F1
#
_entry.id   AF-A0A1M6BA23-F1
#
_cell.length_a   1.000
_cell.length_b   1.000
_cell.length_c   1.000
_cell.angle_alpha   90.00
_cell.angle_beta   90.00
_cell.angle_gamma   90.00
#
_symmetry.space_group_name_H-M   'P 1'
#
loop_
_entity.id
_entity.type
_entity.pdbx_description
1 polymer ?
#
loop_
_entity_poly.entity_id
_entity_poly.type
_entity_poly.pdbx_seq_one_letter_code
_entity_poly.pdbx_strand_id
1 'polypeptide(L)' 'MALLSACRRRGLKAEPDPAITGGVVVSHHSRVVTLRLMAHRWYRPAPDQTGTAVNMGARGAEDVIARHLTDELMGYL' A
#
# COMPACT_ATOMS: atom_id res chain seq x y z
N MET A 1 0.41 7.05 -11.44
CA MET A 1 -0.26 6.58 -10.20
C MET A 1 0.38 7.27 -9.02
N ALA A 2 -0.37 8.09 -8.25
CA ALA A 2 0.17 8.90 -7.16
C ALA A 2 0.82 8.06 -6.05
N LEU A 3 0.20 6.93 -5.69
CA LEU A 3 0.70 6.02 -4.65
C LEU A 3 2.05 5.38 -5.02
N LEU A 4 2.19 4.90 -6.27
CA LEU A 4 3.47 4.34 -6.76
C LEU A 4 4.59 5.36 -6.60
N SER A 5 4.35 6.60 -7.03
CA SER A 5 5.33 7.68 -6.92
C SER A 5 5.62 8.02 -5.45
N ALA A 6 4.61 8.08 -4.60
CA ALA A 6 4.76 8.39 -3.17
C ALA A 6 5.60 7.34 -2.42
N CYS A 7 5.38 6.04 -2.70
CA CYS A 7 6.16 4.94 -2.15
C CYS A 7 7.62 4.97 -2.66
N ARG A 8 7.82 5.14 -3.97
CA ARG A 8 9.16 5.19 -4.58
C ARG A 8 10.01 6.33 -4.06
N ARG A 9 9.43 7.52 -3.83
CA ARG A 9 10.12 8.67 -3.21
C ARG A 9 10.65 8.37 -1.80
N ARG A 10 10.10 7.35 -1.12
CA ARG A 10 10.48 6.93 0.23
C ARG A 10 11.34 5.67 0.26
N GLY A 11 11.87 5.25 -0.90
CA GLY A 11 12.72 4.06 -1.01
C GLY A 11 11.97 2.72 -0.98
N LEU A 12 10.64 2.73 -1.04
CA LEU A 12 9.85 1.51 -1.16
C LEU A 12 9.80 1.07 -2.63
N LYS A 13 9.95 -0.24 -2.89
CA LYS A 13 9.66 -0.80 -4.21
C LYS A 13 8.14 -0.84 -4.36
N ALA A 14 7.61 -0.19 -5.39
CA ALA A 14 6.16 -0.17 -5.65
C ALA A 14 5.86 -0.41 -7.13
N GLU A 15 4.97 -1.35 -7.40
CA GLU A 15 4.56 -1.77 -8.75
C GLU A 15 3.05 -2.07 -8.82
N PRO A 16 2.40 -1.90 -9.99
CA PRO A 16 1.02 -2.32 -10.17
C PRO A 16 0.85 -3.83 -9.93
N ASP A 17 -0.25 -4.23 -9.30
CA ASP A 17 -0.61 -5.64 -9.16
C ASP A 17 -1.29 -6.14 -10.45
N PRO A 18 -0.74 -7.12 -11.18
CA PRO A 18 -1.36 -7.64 -12.40
C PRO A 18 -2.64 -8.44 -12.13
N ALA A 19 -2.83 -8.97 -10.93
CA ALA A 19 -4.01 -9.76 -10.57
C ALA A 19 -5.22 -8.90 -10.15
N ILE A 20 -4.99 -7.62 -9.82
CA ILE A 20 -6.00 -6.74 -9.23
C ILE A 20 -5.99 -5.39 -9.94
N THR A 21 -7.06 -5.07 -10.67
CA THR A 21 -7.25 -3.74 -11.26
C THR A 21 -7.21 -2.65 -10.19
N GLY A 22 -6.30 -1.69 -10.35
CA GLY A 22 -6.07 -0.63 -9.36
C GLY A 22 -5.33 -1.11 -8.10
N GLY A 23 -4.75 -2.31 -8.15
CA GLY A 23 -3.88 -2.86 -7.14
C GLY A 23 -2.45 -2.34 -7.26
N VAL A 24 -1.78 -2.23 -6.13
CA VAL A 24 -0.37 -1.81 -6.00
C VAL A 24 0.30 -2.73 -5.01
N VAL A 25 1.36 -3.40 -5.44
CA VAL A 25 2.26 -4.17 -4.58
C VAL A 25 3.37 -3.24 -4.12
N VAL A 26 3.55 -3.11 -2.81
CA VAL A 26 4.61 -2.36 -2.15
C VAL A 26 5.49 -3.34 -1.39
N SER A 27 6.81 -3.27 -1.56
CA SER A 27 7.74 -4.18 -0.91
C SER A 27 9.00 -3.46 -0.42
N HIS A 28 9.58 -4.00 0.64
CA HIS A 28 10.86 -3.58 1.21
C HIS A 28 11.53 -4.80 1.86
N HIS A 29 12.71 -5.19 1.36
CA HIS A 29 13.37 -6.46 1.70
C HIS A 29 12.42 -7.67 1.58
N SER A 30 12.19 -8.41 2.66
CA SER A 30 11.32 -9.59 2.71
C SER A 30 9.85 -9.26 3.00
N ARG A 31 9.51 -7.98 3.24
CA ARG A 31 8.14 -7.57 3.57
C ARG A 31 7.42 -7.09 2.31
N VAL A 32 6.19 -7.56 2.13
CA VAL A 32 5.33 -7.24 0.98
C VAL A 32 3.94 -6.88 1.47
N VAL A 33 3.37 -5.81 0.92
CA VAL A 33 2.03 -5.31 1.19
C VAL A 33 1.34 -5.01 -0.12
N THR A 34 0.17 -5.60 -0.33
CA THR A 34 -0.69 -5.27 -1.47
C THR A 34 -1.77 -4.29 -1.04
N LEU A 35 -1.95 -3.23 -1.81
CA LEU A 35 -3.01 -2.25 -1.65
C LEU A 35 -3.95 -2.29 -2.85
N ARG A 36 -5.25 -2.13 -2.61
CA ARG A 36 -6.27 -2.04 -3.65
C ARG A 36 -7.04 -0.74 -3.52
N LEU A 37 -7.22 -0.03 -4.63
CA LEU A 37 -8.11 1.12 -4.68
C LEU A 37 -9.57 0.66 -4.92
N MET A 38 -10.47 0.92 -3.98
CA MET A 38 -11.90 0.65 -4.08
C MET A 38 -12.69 1.86 -3.58
N ALA A 39 -13.73 2.28 -4.31
CA ALA A 39 -14.59 3.40 -3.91
C ALA A 39 -13.81 4.65 -3.42
N HIS A 40 -12.78 5.05 -4.16
CA HIS A 40 -11.90 6.18 -3.84
C HIS A 40 -11.10 6.05 -2.53
N ARG A 41 -10.94 4.84 -1.99
CA ARG A 41 -10.16 4.54 -0.79
C ARG A 41 -9.18 3.39 -1.03
N TRP A 42 -8.02 3.47 -0.40
CA TRP A 42 -6.99 2.46 -0.43
C TRP A 42 -7.23 1.45 0.69
N TYR A 43 -7.22 0.17 0.33
CA TYR A 43 -7.45 -0.93 1.26
C TYR A 43 -6.29 -1.92 1.20
N ARG A 44 -5.92 -2.45 2.36
CA ARG A 44 -4.94 -3.52 2.51
C ARG A 44 -5.63 -4.81 2.98
N PRO A 45 -5.40 -5.97 2.37
CA PRO A 45 -5.87 -7.25 2.92
C PRO A 45 -5.27 -7.49 4.31
N ALA A 46 -6.08 -7.88 5.28
CA ALA A 46 -5.60 -8.32 6.58
C ALA A 46 -4.93 -9.71 6.43
N PRO A 47 -3.68 -9.89 6.91
CA PRO A 47 -2.95 -11.15 6.72
C PRO A 47 -3.64 -12.35 7.39
N ASP A 48 -4.32 -12.14 8.51
CA ASP A 48 -4.88 -13.22 9.33
C ASP A 48 -6.41 -13.38 9.20
N GLN A 49 -7.06 -12.59 8.33
CA GLN A 49 -8.51 -12.60 8.19
C GLN A 49 -8.93 -12.59 6.73
N THR A 50 -9.24 -13.79 6.21
CA THR A 50 -9.75 -13.96 4.85
C THR A 50 -11.00 -13.09 4.64
N GLY A 51 -10.95 -12.24 3.62
CA GLY A 51 -12.05 -11.34 3.25
C GLY A 51 -12.12 -10.02 4.03
N THR A 52 -11.18 -9.78 4.96
CA THR A 52 -11.14 -8.52 5.71
C THR A 52 -10.05 -7.61 5.15
N ALA A 53 -10.37 -6.32 5.01
CA ALA A 53 -9.42 -5.34 4.49
C ALA A 53 -9.41 -4.09 5.38
N VAL A 54 -8.21 -3.61 5.68
CA VAL A 54 -7.96 -2.41 6.48
C VAL A 54 -8.00 -1.20 5.57
N ASN A 55 -8.74 -0.17 5.97
CA ASN A 55 -8.75 1.09 5.26
C ASN A 55 -7.48 1.88 5.57
N MET A 56 -6.68 2.16 4.55
CA MET A 56 -5.42 2.90 4.69
C MET A 56 -5.60 4.40 4.50
N GLY A 57 -6.67 4.83 3.81
CA GLY A 57 -6.94 6.24 3.55
C GLY A 57 -7.66 6.49 2.23
N ALA A 58 -8.04 7.74 2.00
CA ALA A 58 -8.68 8.16 0.76
C ALA A 58 -7.67 8.37 -0.38
N ARG A 59 -8.15 8.32 -1.62
CA ARG A 59 -7.44 8.84 -2.79
C ARG A 59 -7.14 10.32 -2.57
N GLY A 60 -5.92 10.75 -2.85
CA GLY A 60 -5.40 12.08 -2.49
C GLY A 60 -4.55 12.08 -1.21
N ALA A 61 -4.65 11.05 -0.36
CA ALA A 61 -3.83 10.90 0.84
C ALA A 61 -2.61 9.98 0.63
N GLU A 62 -2.19 9.74 -0.61
CA GLU A 62 -1.16 8.75 -0.95
C GLU A 62 0.19 9.00 -0.27
N ASP A 63 0.57 10.25 -0.04
CA ASP A 63 1.81 10.58 0.68
C ASP A 63 1.75 10.20 2.16
N VAL A 64 0.58 10.31 2.80
CA VAL A 64 0.36 9.86 4.19
C VAL A 64 0.37 8.34 4.25
N ILE A 65 -0.33 7.68 3.32
CA ILE A 65 -0.34 6.22 3.20
C ILE A 65 1.09 5.69 2.98
N ALA A 66 1.84 6.29 2.05
CA ALA A 66 3.21 5.89 1.77
C ALA A 66 4.14 6.08 2.98
N ARG A 67 3.97 7.17 3.75
CA ARG A 67 4.71 7.38 5.01
C ARG A 67 4.41 6.27 6.02
N HIS A 68 3.14 5.97 6.24
CA HIS A 68 2.74 4.92 7.17
C HIS A 68 3.29 3.55 6.76
N LEU A 69 3.25 3.21 5.46
CA LEU A 69 3.87 1.98 4.95
C LEU A 69 5.38 1.96 5.15
N THR A 70 6.06 3.10 4.98
CA THR A 70 7.50 3.19 5.25
C THR A 70 7.79 2.88 6.71
N ASP A 71 7.06 3.52 7.63
CA ASP A 71 7.22 3.31 9.07
C ASP A 71 7.01 1.84 9.44
N GLU A 72 5.94 1.22 8.91
CA GLU A 72 5.64 -0.19 9.13
C GLU A 72 6.69 -1.14 8.52
N LEU A 73 7.07 -0.93 7.26
CA LEU A 73 7.95 -1.84 6.52
C LEU A 73 9.41 -1.72 6.95
N MET A 74 9.82 -0.57 7.50
CA MET A 74 11.15 -0.36 8.06
C MET A 74 11.25 -0.72 9.54
N GLY A 75 10.12 -1.01 10.21
CA GLY A 75 10.10 -1.44 11.61
C GLY A 75 10.19 -0.30 12.61
N TYR A 76 9.68 0.89 12.25
CA TYR A 76 9.49 2.02 13.17
C TYR A 76 8.18 1.93 13.98
N LEU A 77 7.40 0.85 13.77
CA LEU A 77 6.17 0.48 14.48
C LEU A 77 6.29 -0.98 14.96
#